data_AF-A0AAJ1QAM0-F1
#
_entry.id   AF-A0AAJ1QAM0-F1
#
_cell.length_a   1.000
_cell.length_b   1.000
_cell.length_c   1.000
_cell.angle_alpha   90.00
_cell.angle_beta   90.00
_cell.angle_gamma   90.00
#
_symmetry.space_group_name_H-M   'P 1'
#
loop_
_entity.id
_entity.type
_entity.pdbx_description
1 polymer ?
#
loop_
_entity_poly.entity_id
_entity_poly.type
_entity_poly.pdbx_seq_one_letter_code
_entity_poly.pdbx_strand_id
1 'polypeptide(L)'
;MVYFDTLTAEEQVSYLIKPILEVLRQASTPLKTAEIRAEIIHLDTKIAEFANTEYTSKKTGNTYKKFTIKFGLALKELIVLGIVNRQNEDKTLVLTPEGRSLNLELLDVQKEIREKAQFYWREHRNKSQKQQSKEDDMNKEESRRICRAVSNSEVSDFSWYKMKVGDIVTYKYELVDDTYIGEFGLGYNVNGGETEKQPSSAVSCIFQVVDYTDVLDISENDTSKKGNASKQSIILRKVAVLRCVHVFNEPISKACLDDWLDGSGQINVRSRFICITDEKANIITKKIKELVPQLSDDIDNKNIILLDNKQKHPIQVMYYGAPGTGKSYRIASLIKESYPGYTEYDDNPYVFRTTIYRDYSYFDFVGNIMPVTKEGKVSYEFVPGIFTTALCTALRTQDRNIDVYLILEEMSRGDIASIFGDIFQLLDRNADGKSMYGINNKSIYEYLILNGVIKAGHKIIIPSNLHIIGTVNTSDQNVNVIDTAFKRRFDFKYIGVDPIPVNPIPVDGKDDEYVNNFDIKFTNSDTYEWVKLYQAINHIIIHDLGLAEDKQLGPFFLKDKRDNDANRDQVADKLLHYLWQDVERVSYTGASLFDDSIKSFSQLYSTFKNKKNILSESVKQAYGNL
;
A
#
# COMPACT_ATOMS: atom_id res chain seq x y z
N MET A 1 40.55 -41.13 25.82
CA MET A 1 39.08 -41.06 25.93
C MET A 1 38.59 -40.03 24.92
N VAL A 2 37.69 -40.43 24.02
CA VAL A 2 37.15 -39.55 22.96
C VAL A 2 36.03 -38.70 23.57
N TYR A 3 36.18 -37.38 23.56
CA TYR A 3 35.15 -36.44 24.00
C TYR A 3 34.07 -36.30 22.92
N PHE A 4 32.81 -36.07 23.29
CA PHE A 4 31.69 -35.99 22.34
C PHE A 4 31.95 -34.96 21.21
N ASP A 5 32.69 -33.90 21.50
CA ASP A 5 33.05 -32.82 20.57
C ASP A 5 34.06 -33.22 19.50
N THR A 6 34.81 -34.30 19.76
CA THR A 6 35.82 -34.84 18.84
C THR A 6 35.24 -35.84 17.83
N LEU A 7 33.96 -36.22 18.00
CA LEU A 7 33.22 -37.08 17.07
C LEU A 7 32.76 -36.29 15.84
N THR A 8 32.65 -36.97 14.70
CA THR A 8 32.06 -36.37 13.50
C THR A 8 30.59 -36.02 13.72
N ALA A 9 30.08 -35.14 12.87
CA ALA A 9 28.70 -34.68 12.91
C ALA A 9 27.65 -35.80 12.88
N GLU A 10 27.96 -36.95 12.26
CA GLU A 10 27.07 -38.11 12.17
C GLU A 10 27.23 -39.04 13.38
N GLU A 11 28.46 -39.26 13.83
CA GLU A 11 28.75 -40.04 15.04
C GLU A 11 28.15 -39.40 16.29
N GLN A 12 28.12 -38.07 16.37
CA GLN A 12 27.43 -37.33 17.43
C GLN A 12 25.93 -37.63 17.47
N VAL A 13 25.28 -37.73 16.32
CA VAL A 13 23.83 -38.03 16.27
C VAL A 13 23.61 -39.51 16.63
N SER A 14 24.43 -40.42 16.09
CA SER A 14 24.39 -41.85 16.44
C SER A 14 24.60 -42.10 17.94
N TYR A 15 25.53 -41.38 18.56
CA TYR A 15 25.81 -41.49 19.99
C TYR A 15 24.60 -41.13 20.86
N LEU A 16 23.80 -40.13 20.45
CA LEU A 16 22.65 -39.65 21.21
C LEU A 16 21.43 -40.56 21.16
N ILE A 17 21.36 -41.51 20.22
CA ILE A 17 20.20 -42.39 20.06
C ILE A 17 19.98 -43.29 21.28
N LYS A 18 21.01 -43.99 21.76
CA LYS A 18 20.88 -44.89 22.93
C LYS A 18 20.54 -44.14 24.22
N PRO A 19 21.18 -43.00 24.56
CA PRO A 19 20.80 -42.18 25.71
C PRO A 19 19.35 -41.69 25.67
N ILE A 20 18.85 -41.27 24.50
CA ILE A 20 17.45 -40.85 24.34
C ILE A 20 16.50 -42.01 24.65
N LEU A 21 16.77 -43.20 24.12
CA LEU A 21 15.94 -44.38 24.34
C LEU A 21 16.00 -44.85 25.80
N GLU A 22 17.16 -44.79 26.45
CA GLU A 22 17.31 -45.18 27.86
C GLU A 22 16.53 -44.26 28.79
N VAL A 23 16.64 -42.94 28.61
CA VAL A 23 15.88 -41.96 29.40
C VAL A 23 14.37 -42.15 29.21
N LEU A 24 13.92 -42.37 27.97
CA LEU A 24 12.50 -42.62 27.70
C LEU A 24 12.02 -43.99 28.21
N ARG A 25 12.91 -44.97 28.36
CA ARG A 25 12.59 -46.30 28.91
C ARG A 25 12.47 -46.29 30.44
N GLN A 26 13.28 -45.47 31.10
CA GLN A 26 13.26 -45.30 32.56
C GLN A 26 12.14 -44.36 33.04
N ALA A 27 11.58 -43.54 32.15
CA ALA A 27 10.51 -42.60 32.48
C ALA A 27 9.18 -43.31 32.76
N SER A 28 8.62 -43.10 33.95
CA SER A 28 7.28 -43.55 34.33
C SER A 28 6.15 -42.69 33.74
N THR A 29 6.47 -41.48 33.26
CA THR A 29 5.53 -40.53 32.67
C THR A 29 6.08 -39.96 31.35
N PRO A 30 5.21 -39.50 30.43
CA PRO A 30 5.63 -38.81 29.20
C PRO A 30 6.53 -37.60 29.49
N LEU A 31 7.66 -37.49 28.80
CA LEU A 31 8.65 -36.41 29.02
C LEU A 31 8.62 -35.36 27.92
N LYS A 32 8.86 -34.10 28.26
CA LYS A 32 9.10 -33.01 27.30
C LYS A 32 10.54 -33.09 26.77
N THR A 33 10.75 -32.52 25.58
CA THR A 33 12.08 -32.44 24.93
C THR A 33 13.14 -31.72 25.78
N ALA A 34 12.75 -30.82 26.69
CA ALA A 34 13.68 -30.16 27.60
C ALA A 34 14.12 -31.08 28.75
N GLU A 35 13.20 -31.90 29.28
CA GLU A 35 13.45 -32.83 30.38
C GLU A 35 14.37 -33.96 29.92
N ILE A 36 14.11 -34.54 28.74
CA ILE A 36 14.98 -35.58 28.16
C ILE A 36 16.41 -35.07 27.97
N ARG A 37 16.59 -33.82 27.51
CA ARG A 37 17.92 -33.22 27.37
C ARG A 37 18.61 -33.05 28.71
N ALA A 38 17.89 -32.59 29.74
CA ALA A 38 18.45 -32.42 31.07
C ALA A 38 18.91 -33.75 31.68
N GLU A 39 18.10 -34.80 31.56
CA GLU A 39 18.44 -36.14 32.04
C GLU A 39 19.65 -36.75 31.33
N ILE A 40 19.76 -36.59 30.00
CA ILE A 40 20.94 -37.06 29.24
C ILE A 40 22.21 -36.32 29.66
N ILE A 41 22.12 -35.00 29.88
CA ILE A 41 23.24 -34.19 30.36
C ILE A 41 23.69 -34.64 31.76
N HIS A 42 22.74 -35.06 32.60
CA HIS A 42 23.03 -35.55 33.95
C HIS A 42 23.66 -36.96 33.95
N LEU A 43 23.18 -37.85 33.07
CA LEU A 43 23.64 -39.24 32.99
C LEU A 43 25.00 -39.42 32.30
N ASP A 44 25.37 -38.52 31.38
CA ASP A 44 26.63 -38.59 30.65
C ASP A 44 27.46 -37.32 30.82
N THR A 45 28.45 -37.41 31.72
CA THR A 45 29.42 -36.35 31.99
C THR A 45 30.21 -35.89 30.76
N LYS A 46 30.30 -36.72 29.70
CA LYS A 46 30.96 -36.36 28.43
C LYS A 46 30.09 -35.47 27.54
N ILE A 47 28.77 -35.45 27.75
CA ILE A 47 27.82 -34.59 27.02
C ILE A 47 27.67 -33.24 27.72
N ALA A 48 27.84 -33.18 29.05
CA ALA A 48 27.57 -31.98 29.84
C ALA A 48 28.38 -30.75 29.43
N GLU A 49 29.65 -30.92 29.07
CA GLU A 49 30.51 -29.84 28.59
C GLU A 49 30.08 -29.35 27.20
N PHE A 50 29.77 -30.27 26.28
CA PHE A 50 29.27 -29.95 24.94
C PHE A 50 27.92 -29.23 24.96
N ALA A 51 27.00 -29.70 25.81
CA ALA A 51 25.63 -29.20 25.88
C ALA A 51 25.55 -27.73 26.28
N ASN A 52 26.53 -27.27 27.06
CA ASN A 52 26.63 -25.90 27.54
C ASN A 52 27.47 -24.99 26.64
N THR A 53 28.15 -25.53 25.63
CA THR A 53 28.98 -24.74 24.72
C THR A 53 28.12 -23.99 23.70
N GLU A 54 28.25 -22.66 23.68
CA GLU A 54 27.57 -21.77 22.72
C GLU A 54 28.47 -21.44 21.53
N TYR A 55 27.86 -21.45 20.34
CA TYR A 55 28.55 -21.20 19.08
C TYR A 55 27.89 -20.04 18.35
N THR A 56 28.68 -19.20 17.68
CA THR A 56 28.17 -18.06 16.92
C THR A 56 28.23 -18.34 15.42
N SER A 57 27.12 -18.10 14.72
CA SER A 57 27.04 -18.25 13.27
C SER A 57 27.82 -17.14 12.56
N LYS A 58 28.81 -17.50 11.73
CA LYS A 58 29.55 -16.54 10.90
C LYS A 58 28.68 -15.83 9.85
N LYS A 59 27.53 -16.40 9.47
CA LYS A 59 26.65 -15.90 8.40
C LYS A 59 25.51 -15.02 8.92
N THR A 60 25.05 -15.25 10.15
CA THR A 60 23.86 -14.59 10.73
C THR A 60 24.11 -13.89 12.06
N GLY A 61 25.29 -14.07 12.67
CA GLY A 61 25.64 -13.46 13.97
C GLY A 61 24.94 -14.05 15.19
N ASN A 62 23.95 -14.93 15.01
CA ASN A 62 23.19 -15.54 16.11
C ASN A 62 24.00 -16.60 16.87
N THR A 63 23.81 -16.67 18.19
CA THR A 63 24.34 -17.74 19.04
C THR A 63 23.40 -18.96 19.01
N TYR A 64 23.98 -20.16 19.03
CA TYR A 64 23.24 -21.42 19.04
C TYR A 64 24.02 -22.51 19.79
N LYS A 65 23.31 -23.50 20.33
CA LYS A 65 23.90 -24.65 21.00
C LYS A 65 23.91 -25.85 20.05
N LYS A 66 25.10 -26.30 19.63
CA LYS A 66 25.24 -27.46 18.70
C LYS A 66 24.56 -28.71 19.24
N PHE A 67 24.64 -28.96 20.53
CA PHE A 67 23.94 -30.07 21.18
C PHE A 67 22.44 -30.09 20.92
N THR A 68 21.76 -28.94 21.05
CA THR A 68 20.32 -28.84 20.80
C THR A 68 19.97 -29.23 19.37
N ILE A 69 20.82 -28.90 18.41
CA ILE A 69 20.64 -29.26 17.00
C ILE A 69 20.84 -30.77 16.80
N LYS A 70 21.93 -31.34 17.33
CA LYS A 70 22.25 -32.78 17.21
C LYS A 70 21.21 -33.66 17.89
N PHE A 71 20.77 -33.26 19.08
CA PHE A 71 19.67 -33.90 19.80
C PHE A 71 18.37 -33.86 18.99
N GLY A 72 18.04 -32.72 18.39
CA GLY A 72 16.86 -32.58 17.53
C GLY A 72 16.90 -33.53 16.32
N LEU A 73 18.06 -33.72 15.69
CA LEU A 73 18.23 -34.66 14.58
C LEU A 73 18.05 -36.12 15.04
N ALA A 74 18.67 -36.52 16.15
CA ALA A 74 18.56 -37.87 16.70
C ALA A 74 17.10 -38.21 17.05
N LEU A 75 16.40 -37.29 17.71
CA LEU A 75 15.01 -37.47 18.06
C LEU A 75 14.10 -37.55 16.83
N LYS A 76 14.39 -36.78 15.77
CA LYS A 76 13.63 -36.80 14.52
C LYS A 76 13.69 -38.18 13.85
N GLU A 77 14.87 -38.82 13.86
CA GLU A 77 15.05 -40.17 13.30
C GLU A 77 14.22 -41.21 14.05
N LEU A 78 14.20 -41.15 15.38
CA LEU A 78 13.39 -42.03 16.21
C LEU A 78 11.88 -41.82 15.99
N ILE A 79 11.44 -40.59 15.79
CA ILE A 79 10.03 -40.28 15.53
C ILE A 79 9.59 -40.81 14.16
N VAL A 80 10.41 -40.60 13.14
CA VAL A 80 10.07 -41.02 11.78
C VAL A 80 10.02 -42.54 11.65
N LEU A 81 10.88 -43.26 12.37
CA LEU A 81 10.87 -44.71 12.41
C LEU A 81 9.76 -45.28 13.30
N GLY A 82 8.89 -44.45 13.88
CA GLY A 82 7.79 -44.92 14.73
C GLY A 82 8.24 -45.47 16.08
N ILE A 83 9.50 -45.25 16.48
CA ILE A 83 10.09 -45.74 17.75
C ILE A 83 9.71 -44.83 18.92
N VAL A 84 9.59 -43.53 18.66
CA VAL A 84 9.16 -42.51 19.62
C VAL A 84 7.95 -41.79 19.06
N ASN A 85 6.87 -41.67 19.85
CA ASN A 85 5.70 -40.90 19.46
C ASN A 85 5.66 -39.56 20.20
N ARG A 86 5.22 -38.51 19.50
CA ARG A 86 4.98 -37.18 20.06
C ARG A 86 3.48 -36.97 20.23
N GLN A 87 3.04 -36.74 21.46
CA GLN A 87 1.63 -36.50 21.76
C GLN A 87 1.25 -35.04 21.44
N ASN A 88 0.12 -34.83 20.75
CA ASN A 88 -0.27 -33.53 20.18
C ASN A 88 -0.76 -32.50 21.21
N GLU A 89 -1.33 -32.96 22.34
CA GLU A 89 -1.93 -32.07 23.34
C GLU A 89 -0.86 -31.37 24.20
N ASP A 90 0.14 -32.11 24.72
CA ASP A 90 1.15 -31.56 25.64
C ASP A 90 2.58 -31.52 25.08
N LYS A 91 2.77 -31.89 23.81
CA LYS A 91 4.08 -31.99 23.12
C LYS A 91 5.09 -32.90 23.84
N THR A 92 4.62 -33.84 24.65
CA THR A 92 5.42 -34.86 25.35
C THR A 92 5.78 -36.03 24.42
N LEU A 93 6.80 -36.79 24.81
CA LEU A 93 7.39 -37.88 24.04
C LEU A 93 7.32 -39.18 24.84
N VAL A 94 6.96 -40.27 24.16
CA VAL A 94 6.85 -41.62 24.72
C VAL A 94 7.40 -42.66 23.77
N LEU A 95 7.97 -43.75 24.30
CA LEU A 95 8.31 -44.92 23.49
C LEU A 95 7.04 -45.62 23.01
N THR A 96 7.03 -45.98 21.73
CA THR A 96 6.01 -46.85 21.13
C THR A 96 6.24 -48.31 21.54
N PRO A 97 5.30 -49.23 21.27
CA PRO A 97 5.52 -50.66 21.50
C PRO A 97 6.77 -51.19 20.81
N GLU A 98 7.06 -50.69 19.59
CA GLU A 98 8.27 -51.01 18.84
C GLU A 98 9.53 -50.46 19.53
N GLY A 99 9.49 -49.24 20.07
CA GLY A 99 10.63 -48.70 20.81
C GLY A 99 10.91 -49.40 22.14
N ARG A 100 9.89 -49.96 22.79
CA ARG A 100 10.05 -50.72 24.05
C ARG A 100 10.62 -52.12 23.85
N SER A 101 10.45 -52.72 22.67
CA SER A 101 10.94 -54.06 22.36
C SER A 101 12.40 -54.09 21.88
N LEU A 102 13.02 -52.92 21.67
CA LEU A 102 14.43 -52.82 21.27
C LEU A 102 15.37 -53.21 22.41
N ASN A 103 16.31 -54.11 22.12
CA ASN A 103 17.41 -54.43 23.03
C ASN A 103 18.57 -53.44 22.83
N LEU A 104 18.74 -52.50 23.77
CA LEU A 104 19.73 -51.41 23.66
C LEU A 104 21.20 -51.88 23.68
N GLU A 105 21.48 -53.03 24.29
CA GLU A 105 22.85 -53.59 24.32
C GLU A 105 23.27 -54.13 22.96
N LEU A 106 22.34 -54.79 22.25
CA LEU A 106 22.58 -55.38 20.94
C LEU A 106 22.23 -54.45 19.76
N LEU A 107 21.59 -53.31 20.03
CA LEU A 107 21.16 -52.36 19.00
C LEU A 107 22.35 -51.81 18.21
N ASP A 108 22.41 -52.15 16.92
CA ASP A 108 23.29 -51.51 15.94
C ASP A 108 22.62 -50.21 15.46
N VAL A 109 22.95 -49.10 16.12
CA VAL A 109 22.37 -47.79 15.80
C VAL A 109 22.58 -47.44 14.32
N GLN A 110 23.71 -47.82 13.72
CA GLN A 110 23.99 -47.45 12.34
C GLN A 110 23.04 -48.18 11.38
N LYS A 111 22.94 -49.50 11.47
CA LYS A 111 22.11 -50.30 10.55
C LYS A 111 20.63 -50.21 10.87
N GLU A 112 20.27 -50.24 12.14
CA GLU A 112 18.87 -50.40 12.56
C GLU A 112 18.12 -49.07 12.66
N ILE A 113 18.82 -47.96 12.87
CA ILE A 113 18.22 -46.63 13.03
C ILE A 113 18.69 -45.68 11.92
N ARG A 114 20.00 -45.42 11.83
CA ARG A 114 20.56 -44.38 10.96
C ARG A 114 20.28 -44.68 9.49
N GLU A 115 20.61 -45.89 9.02
CA GLU A 115 20.39 -46.34 7.64
C GLU A 115 18.91 -46.36 7.26
N LYS A 116 18.03 -46.82 8.14
CA LYS A 116 16.57 -46.80 7.90
C LYS A 116 16.02 -45.37 7.83
N ALA A 117 16.49 -44.48 8.70
CA ALA A 117 16.11 -43.08 8.68
C ALA A 117 16.72 -42.30 7.49
N GLN A 118 17.72 -42.85 6.80
CA GLN A 118 18.26 -42.20 5.59
C GLN A 118 17.21 -42.06 4.50
N PHE A 119 16.21 -42.94 4.40
CA PHE A 119 15.14 -42.78 3.40
C PHE A 119 14.39 -41.45 3.60
N TYR A 120 14.02 -41.15 4.85
CA TYR A 120 13.42 -39.87 5.23
C TYR A 120 14.35 -38.69 4.99
N TRP A 121 15.63 -38.82 5.35
CA TRP A 121 16.61 -37.77 5.08
C TRP A 121 16.93 -37.61 3.60
N ARG A 122 16.78 -38.63 2.74
CA ARG A 122 16.94 -38.53 1.28
C ARG A 122 15.74 -37.78 0.68
N GLU A 123 14.52 -38.09 1.11
CA GLU A 123 13.31 -37.34 0.69
C GLU A 123 13.33 -35.88 1.16
N HIS A 124 13.81 -35.61 2.39
CA HIS A 124 13.96 -34.25 2.91
C HIS A 124 15.26 -33.54 2.49
N ARG A 125 16.31 -34.28 2.12
CA ARG A 125 17.48 -33.73 1.40
C ARG A 125 17.07 -33.33 0.00
N ASN A 126 16.13 -34.00 -0.68
CA ASN A 126 15.60 -33.49 -1.95
C ASN A 126 14.88 -32.13 -1.80
N LYS A 127 14.35 -31.82 -0.60
CA LYS A 127 13.86 -30.47 -0.25
C LYS A 127 14.97 -29.45 0.10
N SER A 128 16.16 -29.89 0.51
CA SER A 128 17.30 -29.02 0.85
C SER A 128 18.38 -28.93 -0.25
N GLN A 129 18.53 -29.94 -1.10
CA GLN A 129 19.21 -29.90 -2.39
C GLN A 129 18.39 -29.06 -3.38
N LYS A 130 17.05 -28.96 -3.25
CA LYS A 130 16.24 -27.87 -3.85
C LYS A 130 16.65 -26.45 -3.44
N GLN A 131 17.50 -26.28 -2.41
CA GLN A 131 18.07 -24.99 -2.02
C GLN A 131 19.54 -24.83 -2.39
N GLN A 132 20.26 -25.90 -2.72
CA GLN A 132 21.69 -25.85 -3.06
C GLN A 132 21.98 -26.21 -4.52
N SER A 133 21.03 -26.80 -5.25
CA SER A 133 21.04 -26.85 -6.72
C SER A 133 20.60 -25.51 -7.35
N LYS A 134 20.21 -24.52 -6.54
CA LYS A 134 19.91 -23.15 -6.99
C LYS A 134 21.09 -22.38 -7.57
N GLU A 135 22.33 -22.86 -7.41
CA GLU A 135 23.50 -22.25 -8.08
C GLU A 135 23.92 -22.98 -9.37
N ASP A 136 23.47 -24.23 -9.60
CA ASP A 136 23.83 -25.01 -10.81
C ASP A 136 22.62 -25.34 -11.74
N ASP A 137 21.36 -25.17 -11.32
CA ASP A 137 20.14 -25.37 -12.13
C ASP A 137 19.82 -24.17 -13.05
N MET A 138 20.85 -23.62 -13.72
CA MET A 138 20.66 -22.60 -14.75
C MET A 138 20.38 -23.20 -16.14
N ASN A 139 20.05 -24.49 -16.25
CA ASN A 139 19.84 -25.20 -17.53
C ASN A 139 18.83 -26.36 -17.49
N LYS A 140 17.64 -26.15 -16.91
CA LYS A 140 16.43 -26.91 -17.26
C LYS A 140 15.32 -25.92 -17.56
N GLU A 141 14.67 -26.06 -18.71
CA GLU A 141 13.56 -25.23 -19.15
C GLU A 141 12.35 -25.39 -18.22
N GLU A 142 12.40 -24.70 -17.08
CA GLU A 142 11.22 -24.38 -16.27
C GLU A 142 10.47 -23.23 -16.95
N SER A 143 9.15 -23.18 -16.76
CA SER A 143 8.31 -22.16 -17.38
C SER A 143 8.23 -20.89 -16.52
N ARG A 144 8.76 -19.74 -16.97
CA ARG A 144 8.51 -18.43 -16.35
C ARG A 144 7.09 -17.91 -16.63
N ARG A 145 6.44 -17.32 -15.62
CA ARG A 145 5.31 -16.41 -15.91
C ARG A 145 5.90 -15.12 -16.46
N ILE A 146 5.91 -14.93 -17.78
CA ILE A 146 5.89 -13.56 -18.27
C ILE A 146 4.53 -12.99 -17.93
N CYS A 147 4.56 -11.93 -17.13
CA CYS A 147 3.39 -11.21 -16.77
C CYS A 147 2.86 -10.50 -18.01
N ARG A 148 1.98 -11.14 -18.77
CA ARG A 148 0.98 -10.35 -19.45
C ARG A 148 -0.07 -10.01 -18.42
N ALA A 149 -0.21 -8.75 -18.08
CA ALA A 149 -1.38 -8.32 -17.35
C ALA A 149 -2.44 -8.01 -18.40
N VAL A 150 -3.43 -8.88 -18.46
CA VAL A 150 -4.61 -8.69 -19.29
C VAL A 150 -5.56 -7.79 -18.49
N SER A 151 -5.84 -6.57 -18.95
CA SER A 151 -6.99 -5.85 -18.40
C SER A 151 -8.25 -6.30 -19.14
N ASN A 152 -9.29 -6.56 -18.36
CA ASN A 152 -10.68 -6.14 -18.56
C ASN A 152 -11.50 -6.86 -17.49
N SER A 153 -11.51 -6.31 -16.28
CA SER A 153 -12.54 -6.68 -15.31
C SER A 153 -13.80 -5.89 -15.69
N GLU A 154 -14.96 -6.55 -15.79
CA GLU A 154 -16.26 -5.86 -15.95
C GLU A 154 -16.57 -4.90 -14.79
N VAL A 155 -15.79 -4.96 -13.71
CA VAL A 155 -15.95 -4.20 -12.47
C VAL A 155 -15.04 -2.96 -12.42
N SER A 156 -14.11 -2.76 -13.37
CA SER A 156 -13.15 -1.65 -13.35
C SER A 156 -12.95 -1.03 -14.73
N ASP A 157 -13.15 0.28 -14.88
CA ASP A 157 -12.93 1.10 -16.10
C ASP A 157 -11.45 1.19 -16.55
N PHE A 158 -10.59 0.30 -16.03
CA PHE A 158 -9.16 0.25 -16.24
C PHE A 158 -8.79 -0.30 -17.62
N SER A 159 -7.99 0.45 -18.37
CA SER A 159 -7.40 0.05 -19.64
C SER A 159 -5.94 0.47 -19.69
N TRP A 160 -5.07 -0.43 -20.17
CA TRP A 160 -3.64 -0.16 -20.33
C TRP A 160 -3.35 1.00 -21.30
N TYR A 161 -4.28 1.32 -22.22
CA TYR A 161 -4.17 2.50 -23.09
C TYR A 161 -4.27 3.84 -22.38
N LYS A 162 -4.91 3.88 -21.20
CA LYS A 162 -5.08 5.10 -20.42
C LYS A 162 -3.89 5.35 -19.48
N MET A 163 -2.97 4.39 -19.36
CA MET A 163 -1.83 4.51 -18.47
C MET A 163 -0.77 5.45 -19.04
N LYS A 164 -0.09 6.11 -18.11
CA LYS A 164 1.12 6.88 -18.35
C LYS A 164 2.30 6.17 -17.71
N VAL A 165 3.50 6.47 -18.19
CA VAL A 165 4.72 5.99 -17.54
C VAL A 165 4.74 6.48 -16.09
N GLY A 166 4.92 5.56 -15.15
CA GLY A 166 4.88 5.79 -13.70
C GLY A 166 3.62 5.29 -13.00
N ASP A 167 2.53 5.09 -13.75
CA ASP A 167 1.24 4.67 -13.17
C ASP A 167 1.33 3.29 -12.54
N ILE A 168 0.54 3.09 -11.49
CA ILE A 168 0.52 1.87 -10.72
C ILE A 168 -0.87 1.25 -10.75
N VAL A 169 -0.93 -0.06 -10.91
CA VAL A 169 -2.16 -0.85 -10.75
C VAL A 169 -1.94 -2.09 -9.92
N THR A 170 -2.97 -2.47 -9.17
CA THR A 170 -3.00 -3.75 -8.46
C THR A 170 -3.64 -4.81 -9.33
N TYR A 171 -3.05 -6.00 -9.31
CA TYR A 171 -3.55 -7.13 -10.04
C TYR A 171 -3.75 -8.32 -9.09
N LYS A 172 -5.00 -8.77 -8.94
CA LYS A 172 -5.35 -9.96 -8.14
C LYS A 172 -4.89 -11.24 -8.84
N TYR A 173 -4.10 -12.06 -8.16
CA TYR A 173 -3.66 -13.35 -8.69
C TYR A 173 -4.00 -14.49 -7.73
N GLU A 174 -4.37 -15.64 -8.27
CA GLU A 174 -4.54 -16.85 -7.49
C GLU A 174 -3.17 -17.55 -7.37
N LEU A 175 -2.82 -17.97 -6.15
CA LEU A 175 -1.65 -18.80 -5.88
C LEU A 175 -1.84 -20.13 -6.61
N VAL A 176 -1.28 -20.24 -7.81
CA VAL A 176 -1.06 -21.52 -8.49
C VAL A 176 0.43 -21.82 -8.34
N ASP A 177 0.75 -22.94 -7.70
CA ASP A 177 2.04 -23.59 -7.39
C ASP A 177 3.33 -22.97 -7.95
N ASP A 178 4.33 -22.78 -7.06
CA ASP A 178 5.80 -22.72 -7.28
C ASP A 178 6.37 -22.05 -8.56
N THR A 179 5.61 -21.22 -9.29
CA THR A 179 6.03 -20.60 -10.54
C THR A 179 6.51 -19.16 -10.31
N TYR A 180 7.71 -18.82 -10.79
CA TYR A 180 8.28 -17.46 -10.70
C TYR A 180 7.48 -16.47 -11.56
N ILE A 181 7.01 -15.38 -10.93
CA ILE A 181 6.43 -14.21 -11.61
C ILE A 181 7.59 -13.36 -12.13
N GLY A 182 7.67 -13.16 -13.44
CA GLY A 182 8.68 -12.31 -14.06
C GLY A 182 8.59 -10.87 -13.57
N GLU A 183 9.73 -10.20 -13.46
CA GLU A 183 9.82 -8.81 -12.98
C GLU A 183 9.25 -7.81 -13.98
N PHE A 184 9.24 -8.15 -15.28
CA PHE A 184 8.68 -7.34 -16.35
C PHE A 184 7.58 -8.06 -17.11
N GLY A 185 6.71 -7.27 -17.72
CA GLY A 185 5.51 -7.75 -18.35
C GLY A 185 4.95 -6.83 -19.43
N LEU A 186 4.00 -7.35 -20.21
CA LEU A 186 3.33 -6.66 -21.30
C LEU A 186 1.87 -6.37 -20.94
N GLY A 187 1.48 -5.09 -20.96
CA GLY A 187 0.10 -4.67 -20.74
C GLY A 187 -0.72 -4.84 -22.01
N TYR A 188 -1.61 -5.83 -22.02
CA TYR A 188 -2.40 -6.18 -23.19
C TYR A 188 -3.87 -5.90 -22.98
N ASN A 189 -4.47 -5.23 -23.96
CA ASN A 189 -5.89 -4.91 -23.96
C ASN A 189 -6.69 -5.98 -24.70
N VAL A 190 -7.71 -6.54 -24.04
CA VAL A 190 -8.64 -7.48 -24.68
C VAL A 190 -9.61 -6.74 -25.59
N ASN A 191 -10.16 -5.63 -25.10
CA ASN A 191 -11.10 -4.77 -25.85
C ASN A 191 -10.36 -3.57 -26.43
N GLY A 192 -10.88 -3.05 -27.55
CA GLY A 192 -10.42 -1.80 -28.16
C GLY A 192 -11.11 -0.60 -27.53
N GLY A 193 -10.50 0.57 -27.67
CA GLY A 193 -11.11 1.84 -27.30
C GLY A 193 -11.90 2.47 -28.45
N GLU A 194 -12.40 3.68 -28.24
CA GLU A 194 -13.26 4.40 -29.21
C GLU A 194 -12.48 4.97 -30.41
N THR A 195 -11.15 4.89 -30.39
CA THR A 195 -10.28 5.51 -31.41
C THR A 195 -9.40 4.48 -32.12
N GLU A 196 -9.02 4.76 -33.37
CA GLU A 196 -8.16 3.88 -34.19
C GLU A 196 -6.79 3.60 -33.56
N LYS A 197 -6.32 4.47 -32.64
CA LYS A 197 -5.06 4.30 -31.88
C LYS A 197 -5.19 3.37 -30.66
N GLN A 198 -6.38 2.82 -30.39
CA GLN A 198 -6.64 1.92 -29.26
C GLN A 198 -7.16 0.56 -29.76
N PRO A 199 -6.39 -0.17 -30.60
CA PRO A 199 -6.84 -1.42 -31.18
C PRO A 199 -7.11 -2.48 -30.10
N SER A 200 -8.20 -3.23 -30.27
CA SER A 200 -8.43 -4.42 -29.48
C SER A 200 -7.31 -5.43 -29.74
N SER A 201 -7.05 -6.31 -28.78
CA SER A 201 -6.07 -7.37 -28.95
C SER A 201 -4.65 -6.89 -29.29
N ALA A 202 -4.18 -5.85 -28.61
CA ALA A 202 -2.82 -5.31 -28.77
C ALA A 202 -2.16 -4.98 -27.44
N VAL A 203 -0.82 -5.00 -27.45
CA VAL A 203 0.04 -4.60 -26.33
C VAL A 203 0.25 -3.09 -26.41
N SER A 204 -0.09 -2.41 -25.32
CA SER A 204 -0.05 -0.94 -25.25
C SER A 204 1.07 -0.40 -24.38
N CYS A 205 1.61 -1.21 -23.47
CA CYS A 205 2.64 -0.77 -22.56
C CYS A 205 3.49 -1.94 -22.05
N ILE A 206 4.59 -1.60 -21.39
CA ILE A 206 5.43 -2.50 -20.59
C ILE A 206 5.21 -2.11 -19.12
N PHE A 207 5.12 -3.11 -18.25
CA PHE A 207 5.09 -2.88 -16.81
C PHE A 207 6.19 -3.66 -16.09
N GLN A 208 6.50 -3.20 -14.89
CA GLN A 208 7.37 -3.86 -13.93
C GLN A 208 6.56 -4.23 -12.69
N VAL A 209 6.77 -5.44 -12.17
CA VAL A 209 6.24 -5.82 -10.85
C VAL A 209 7.11 -5.16 -9.79
N VAL A 210 6.55 -4.18 -9.09
CA VAL A 210 7.29 -3.41 -8.08
C VAL A 210 7.00 -3.87 -6.66
N ASP A 211 5.91 -4.64 -6.47
CA ASP A 211 5.51 -5.10 -5.15
C ASP A 211 4.51 -6.25 -5.16
N TYR A 212 4.39 -6.92 -4.00
CA TYR A 212 3.33 -7.89 -3.71
C TYR A 212 2.70 -7.53 -2.37
N THR A 213 1.38 -7.36 -2.36
CA THR A 213 0.62 -7.03 -1.15
C THR A 213 -0.64 -7.88 -1.06
N ASP A 214 -1.28 -7.87 0.10
CA ASP A 214 -2.60 -8.46 0.28
C ASP A 214 -3.66 -7.35 0.19
N VAL A 215 -4.75 -7.63 -0.50
CA VAL A 215 -5.91 -6.73 -0.59
C VAL A 215 -7.15 -7.48 -0.12
N LEU A 216 -8.01 -6.77 0.61
CA LEU A 216 -9.30 -7.29 1.06
C LEU A 216 -10.20 -7.47 -0.16
N ASP A 217 -10.70 -8.69 -0.36
CA ASP A 217 -11.68 -8.99 -1.39
C ASP A 217 -13.00 -9.42 -0.75
N ILE A 218 -14.09 -8.76 -1.13
CA ILE A 218 -15.44 -9.16 -0.77
C ILE A 218 -15.94 -10.02 -1.93
N SER A 219 -15.66 -11.32 -1.91
CA SER A 219 -16.31 -12.23 -2.85
C SER A 219 -17.72 -12.52 -2.34
N GLU A 220 -18.74 -12.14 -3.09
CA GLU A 220 -20.03 -12.81 -3.01
C GLU A 220 -19.80 -14.27 -3.39
N ASN A 221 -20.11 -15.20 -2.48
CA ASN A 221 -20.08 -16.60 -2.84
C ASN A 221 -21.11 -16.82 -3.95
N ASP A 222 -20.62 -17.31 -5.08
CA ASP A 222 -21.37 -17.65 -6.28
C ASP A 222 -22.68 -18.34 -5.91
N THR A 223 -23.82 -17.72 -6.25
CA THR A 223 -25.17 -18.20 -5.95
C THR A 223 -25.56 -19.39 -6.83
N SER A 224 -24.81 -20.48 -6.74
CA SER A 224 -25.10 -21.72 -7.46
C SER A 224 -25.30 -22.92 -6.54
N LYS A 225 -25.76 -22.72 -5.30
CA LYS A 225 -26.43 -23.76 -4.50
C LYS A 225 -27.59 -23.14 -3.70
N LYS A 226 -28.80 -23.56 -4.05
CA LYS A 226 -30.07 -23.13 -3.44
C LYS A 226 -30.00 -23.19 -1.92
N GLY A 227 -30.38 -22.07 -1.29
CA GLY A 227 -30.87 -22.00 0.08
C GLY A 227 -29.78 -22.03 1.15
N ASN A 228 -29.15 -20.88 1.39
CA ASN A 228 -28.81 -20.36 2.72
C ASN A 228 -28.23 -18.94 2.57
N ALA A 229 -28.51 -18.07 3.54
CA ALA A 229 -28.13 -16.67 3.55
C ALA A 229 -26.66 -16.44 3.14
N SER A 230 -26.45 -15.49 2.24
CA SER A 230 -25.13 -15.07 1.75
C SER A 230 -24.26 -14.59 2.91
N LYS A 231 -23.38 -15.47 3.42
CA LYS A 231 -22.26 -15.02 4.25
C LYS A 231 -21.24 -14.38 3.33
N GLN A 232 -21.17 -13.05 3.34
CA GLN A 232 -20.01 -12.32 2.86
C GLN A 232 -18.83 -12.70 3.76
N SER A 233 -17.91 -13.49 3.21
CA SER A 233 -16.62 -13.74 3.83
C SER A 233 -15.61 -12.77 3.22
N ILE A 234 -14.98 -11.95 4.05
CA ILE A 234 -13.84 -11.13 3.66
C ILE A 234 -12.65 -12.07 3.46
N ILE A 235 -12.13 -12.17 2.24
CA ILE A 235 -10.97 -13.02 1.92
C ILE A 235 -9.82 -12.09 1.53
N LEU A 236 -8.66 -12.25 2.18
CA LEU A 236 -7.43 -11.60 1.74
C LEU A 236 -6.91 -12.31 0.49
N ARG A 237 -6.81 -11.58 -0.63
CA ARG A 237 -6.19 -12.09 -1.86
C ARG A 237 -4.83 -11.42 -2.07
N LYS A 238 -3.85 -12.22 -2.50
CA LYS A 238 -2.56 -11.69 -2.94
C LYS A 238 -2.73 -10.92 -4.24
N VAL A 239 -2.13 -9.73 -4.27
CA VAL A 239 -2.05 -8.89 -5.46
C VAL A 239 -0.60 -8.59 -5.82
N ALA A 240 -0.33 -8.52 -7.12
CA ALA A 240 0.90 -7.96 -7.64
C ALA A 240 0.66 -6.49 -7.95
N VAL A 241 1.61 -5.64 -7.59
CA VAL A 241 1.56 -4.20 -7.89
C VAL A 241 2.45 -3.95 -9.11
N LEU A 242 1.84 -3.46 -10.18
CA LEU A 242 2.44 -3.30 -11.49
C LEU A 242 2.64 -1.82 -11.76
N ARG A 243 3.86 -1.39 -12.08
CA ARG A 243 4.18 -0.03 -12.52
C ARG A 243 4.34 0.00 -14.03
N CYS A 244 3.64 0.90 -14.72
CA CYS A 244 3.88 1.15 -16.15
C CYS A 244 5.24 1.83 -16.32
N VAL A 245 6.13 1.22 -17.11
CA VAL A 245 7.49 1.73 -17.35
C VAL A 245 7.68 2.24 -18.77
N HIS A 246 6.79 1.87 -19.69
CA HIS A 246 6.80 2.35 -21.07
C HIS A 246 5.42 2.23 -21.69
N VAL A 247 5.00 3.22 -22.47
CA VAL A 247 3.77 3.20 -23.27
C VAL A 247 4.16 3.29 -24.74
N PHE A 248 3.65 2.36 -25.55
CA PHE A 248 3.93 2.36 -26.98
C PHE A 248 3.07 3.39 -27.70
N ASN A 249 3.69 4.24 -28.52
CA ASN A 249 2.97 5.19 -29.38
C ASN A 249 2.09 4.48 -30.42
N GLU A 250 2.60 3.35 -30.94
CA GLU A 250 1.88 2.44 -31.82
C GLU A 250 1.75 1.08 -31.13
N PRO A 251 0.52 0.64 -30.80
CA PRO A 251 0.32 -0.61 -30.06
C PRO A 251 0.74 -1.83 -30.87
N ILE A 252 1.38 -2.79 -30.20
CA ILE A 252 1.90 -4.00 -30.86
C ILE A 252 0.77 -5.00 -31.01
N SER A 253 0.41 -5.31 -32.26
CA SER A 253 -0.66 -6.24 -32.57
C SER A 253 -0.33 -7.65 -32.08
N LYS A 254 -1.38 -8.46 -31.83
CA LYS A 254 -1.19 -9.88 -31.50
C LYS A 254 -0.38 -10.62 -32.57
N ALA A 255 -0.58 -10.31 -33.85
CA ALA A 255 0.16 -10.94 -34.94
C ALA A 255 1.67 -10.67 -34.83
N CYS A 256 2.07 -9.42 -34.57
CA CYS A 256 3.47 -9.07 -34.36
C CYS A 256 4.06 -9.78 -33.12
N LEU A 257 3.29 -9.93 -32.04
CA LEU A 257 3.73 -10.67 -30.86
C LEU A 257 3.90 -12.17 -31.14
N ASP A 258 3.01 -12.77 -31.94
CA ASP A 258 3.12 -14.17 -32.36
C ASP A 258 4.32 -14.36 -33.30
N ASP A 259 4.63 -13.38 -34.17
CA ASP A 259 5.81 -13.38 -35.04
C ASP A 259 7.12 -13.36 -34.24
N TRP A 260 7.17 -12.66 -33.10
CA TRP A 260 8.38 -12.65 -32.25
C TRP A 260 8.80 -14.04 -31.78
N LEU A 261 7.88 -15.00 -31.76
CA LEU A 261 8.09 -16.32 -31.17
C LEU A 261 8.52 -17.39 -32.17
N ASP A 262 8.77 -17.03 -33.44
CA ASP A 262 9.48 -17.83 -34.47
C ASP A 262 9.12 -19.34 -34.49
N GLY A 263 7.82 -19.69 -34.42
CA GLY A 263 7.36 -21.08 -34.53
C GLY A 263 7.39 -21.92 -33.23
N SER A 264 7.78 -21.35 -32.09
CA SER A 264 7.71 -22.00 -30.76
C SER A 264 6.27 -22.20 -30.22
N GLY A 265 5.25 -21.89 -31.03
CA GLY A 265 3.83 -22.05 -30.74
C GLY A 265 3.17 -20.76 -30.22
N GLN A 266 1.93 -20.53 -30.68
CA GLN A 266 1.12 -19.35 -30.35
C GLN A 266 0.95 -19.17 -28.84
N ILE A 267 0.92 -17.91 -28.38
CA ILE A 267 0.53 -17.62 -26.99
C ILE A 267 -0.99 -17.74 -26.88
N ASN A 268 -1.48 -18.64 -26.02
CA ASN A 268 -2.90 -18.72 -25.71
C ASN A 268 -3.30 -17.61 -24.74
N VAL A 269 -3.88 -16.53 -25.28
CA VAL A 269 -4.23 -15.29 -24.56
C VAL A 269 -5.53 -15.40 -23.74
N ARG A 270 -6.06 -16.59 -23.52
CA ARG A 270 -7.40 -16.76 -22.90
C ARG A 270 -7.42 -16.46 -21.40
N SER A 271 -6.26 -16.36 -20.74
CA SER A 271 -6.15 -16.19 -19.28
C SER A 271 -5.55 -14.85 -18.88
N ARG A 272 -5.91 -14.48 -17.65
CA ARG A 272 -5.62 -13.23 -16.96
C ARG A 272 -4.10 -12.98 -16.79
N PHE A 273 -3.34 -14.05 -16.49
CA PHE A 273 -1.87 -14.16 -16.63
C PHE A 273 -1.55 -15.30 -17.61
N ILE A 274 -0.43 -15.20 -18.31
CA ILE A 274 0.02 -16.24 -19.24
C ILE A 274 1.31 -16.87 -18.69
N CYS A 275 1.31 -18.18 -18.50
CA CYS A 275 2.53 -18.94 -18.26
C CYS A 275 3.19 -19.21 -19.61
N ILE A 276 4.48 -18.88 -19.75
CA ILE A 276 5.26 -19.21 -20.95
C ILE A 276 6.54 -19.93 -20.55
N THR A 277 7.25 -20.53 -21.51
CA THR A 277 8.54 -21.15 -21.23
C THR A 277 9.62 -20.09 -21.02
N ASP A 278 10.71 -20.43 -20.31
CA ASP A 278 11.87 -19.54 -20.15
C ASP A 278 12.45 -19.08 -21.50
N GLU A 279 12.44 -19.96 -22.49
CA GLU A 279 12.86 -19.66 -23.86
C GLU A 279 12.03 -18.51 -24.46
N LYS A 280 10.70 -18.64 -24.46
CA LYS A 280 9.79 -17.58 -24.94
C LYS A 280 9.94 -16.30 -24.12
N ALA A 281 10.22 -16.44 -22.83
CA ALA A 281 10.43 -15.30 -21.96
C ALA A 281 11.69 -14.49 -22.32
N ASN A 282 12.78 -15.20 -22.59
CA ASN A 282 14.04 -14.59 -23.00
C ASN A 282 13.91 -13.92 -24.38
N ILE A 283 13.16 -14.52 -25.31
CA ILE A 283 12.87 -13.92 -26.63
C ILE A 283 12.12 -12.60 -26.48
N ILE A 284 11.03 -12.58 -25.70
CA ILE A 284 10.25 -11.36 -25.45
C ILE A 284 11.12 -10.30 -24.76
N THR A 285 11.93 -10.70 -23.78
CA THR A 285 12.83 -9.79 -23.07
C THR A 285 13.84 -9.16 -24.04
N LYS A 286 14.43 -9.95 -24.94
CA LYS A 286 15.34 -9.44 -25.98
C LYS A 286 14.64 -8.45 -26.91
N LYS A 287 13.41 -8.77 -27.35
CA LYS A 287 12.62 -7.87 -28.21
C LYS A 287 12.24 -6.57 -27.51
N ILE A 288 11.90 -6.61 -26.23
CA ILE A 288 11.67 -5.41 -25.42
C ILE A 288 12.92 -4.52 -25.41
N LYS A 289 14.11 -5.09 -25.20
CA LYS A 289 15.38 -4.34 -25.23
C LYS A 289 15.69 -3.74 -26.59
N GLU A 290 15.35 -4.44 -27.68
CA GLU A 290 15.49 -3.91 -29.05
C GLU A 290 14.54 -2.72 -29.31
N LEU A 291 13.29 -2.81 -28.84
CA LEU A 291 12.27 -1.78 -29.04
C LEU A 291 12.43 -0.57 -28.12
N VAL A 292 12.93 -0.81 -26.91
CA VAL A 292 13.05 0.19 -25.84
C VAL A 292 14.45 0.10 -25.21
N PRO A 293 15.51 0.51 -25.93
CA PRO A 293 16.90 0.33 -25.48
C PRO A 293 17.19 0.96 -24.12
N GLN A 294 16.49 2.05 -23.77
CA GLN A 294 16.63 2.71 -22.47
C GLN A 294 16.26 1.84 -21.26
N LEU A 295 15.44 0.78 -21.46
CA LEU A 295 15.09 -0.16 -20.38
C LEU A 295 16.10 -1.31 -20.26
N SER A 296 17.07 -1.43 -21.17
CA SER A 296 17.94 -2.61 -21.23
C SER A 296 18.73 -2.81 -19.94
N ASP A 297 19.36 -1.73 -19.45
CA ASP A 297 20.17 -1.76 -18.23
C ASP A 297 19.33 -2.07 -16.99
N ASP A 298 18.09 -1.55 -16.93
CA ASP A 298 17.18 -1.81 -15.81
C ASP A 298 16.69 -3.25 -15.80
N ILE A 299 16.38 -3.80 -16.98
CA ILE A 299 15.99 -5.20 -17.17
C ILE A 299 17.14 -6.14 -16.77
N ASP A 300 18.37 -5.81 -17.15
CA ASP A 300 19.55 -6.64 -16.84
C ASP A 300 19.93 -6.60 -15.36
N ASN A 301 19.90 -5.41 -14.75
CA ASN A 301 20.28 -5.22 -13.36
C ASN A 301 19.15 -5.49 -12.37
N LYS A 302 17.92 -5.78 -12.86
CA LYS A 302 16.73 -5.99 -12.04
C LYS A 302 16.42 -4.81 -11.12
N ASN A 303 16.80 -3.62 -11.56
CA ASN A 303 16.56 -2.39 -10.81
C ASN A 303 15.09 -1.99 -10.95
N ILE A 304 14.50 -1.51 -9.87
CA ILE A 304 13.18 -0.88 -9.95
C ILE A 304 13.33 0.44 -10.67
N ILE A 305 12.57 0.62 -11.74
CA ILE A 305 12.65 1.82 -12.57
C ILE A 305 12.01 2.96 -11.78
N LEU A 306 12.87 3.88 -11.38
CA LEU A 306 12.50 5.09 -10.65
C LEU A 306 12.13 6.16 -11.67
N LEU A 307 11.04 6.88 -11.41
CA LEU A 307 10.70 8.06 -12.19
C LEU A 307 11.73 9.16 -11.92
N ASP A 308 12.17 9.85 -12.97
CA ASP A 308 13.08 11.01 -12.87
C ASP A 308 12.52 12.15 -12.00
N ASN A 309 11.17 12.25 -11.94
CA ASN A 309 10.44 13.24 -11.13
C ASN A 309 10.23 12.79 -9.68
N LYS A 310 11.27 12.21 -9.07
CA LYS A 310 11.25 11.83 -7.66
C LYS A 310 11.00 13.03 -6.76
N GLN A 311 10.18 12.84 -5.73
CA GLN A 311 10.15 13.77 -4.62
C GLN A 311 11.46 13.66 -3.82
N LYS A 312 12.35 14.65 -4.00
CA LYS A 312 13.70 14.63 -3.41
C LYS A 312 13.72 14.74 -1.88
N HIS A 313 12.64 15.25 -1.28
CA HIS A 313 12.49 15.47 0.15
C HIS A 313 11.13 14.98 0.64
N PRO A 314 11.00 14.44 1.87
CA PRO A 314 9.69 14.10 2.40
C PRO A 314 8.79 15.32 2.39
N ILE A 315 7.51 15.11 2.11
CA ILE A 315 6.52 16.17 2.15
C ILE A 315 5.79 16.03 3.46
N GLN A 316 5.88 17.05 4.30
CA GLN A 316 5.11 17.14 5.53
C GLN A 316 4.49 18.53 5.60
N VAL A 317 3.30 18.67 4.99
CA VAL A 317 2.69 19.99 4.72
C VAL A 317 1.23 20.03 5.10
N MET A 318 0.79 21.17 5.64
CA MET A 318 -0.62 21.51 5.82
C MET A 318 -0.99 22.62 4.84
N TYR A 319 -1.94 22.31 3.95
CA TYR A 319 -2.56 23.30 3.06
C TYR A 319 -3.72 23.96 3.77
N TYR A 320 -3.70 25.29 3.83
CA TYR A 320 -4.75 26.09 4.46
C TYR A 320 -5.16 27.25 3.56
N GLY A 321 -6.37 27.75 3.78
CA GLY A 321 -6.96 28.82 2.99
C GLY A 321 -8.47 28.68 2.93
N ALA A 322 -9.10 29.65 2.27
CA ALA A 322 -10.54 29.77 2.16
C ALA A 322 -11.21 28.54 1.50
N PRO A 323 -12.54 28.39 1.63
CA PRO A 323 -13.29 27.35 0.94
C PRO A 323 -13.14 27.44 -0.58
N GLY A 324 -12.92 26.28 -1.22
CA GLY A 324 -12.86 26.21 -2.69
C GLY A 324 -11.55 26.72 -3.31
N THR A 325 -10.49 27.00 -2.54
CA THR A 325 -9.19 27.45 -3.09
C THR A 325 -8.42 26.37 -3.86
N GLY A 326 -8.89 25.13 -3.86
CA GLY A 326 -8.25 24.03 -4.59
C GLY A 326 -7.21 23.25 -3.79
N LYS A 327 -7.32 23.22 -2.46
CA LYS A 327 -6.46 22.39 -1.58
C LYS A 327 -6.36 20.94 -2.06
N SER A 328 -7.50 20.24 -2.20
CA SER A 328 -7.52 18.85 -2.69
C SER A 328 -7.04 18.73 -4.14
N TYR A 329 -7.33 19.72 -5.00
CA TYR A 329 -6.79 19.76 -6.36
C TYR A 329 -5.26 19.80 -6.37
N ARG A 330 -4.64 20.62 -5.49
CA ARG A 330 -3.18 20.70 -5.36
C ARG A 330 -2.57 19.39 -4.84
N ILE A 331 -3.25 18.73 -3.91
CA ILE A 331 -2.85 17.40 -3.40
C ILE A 331 -2.88 16.38 -4.54
N ALA A 332 -3.94 16.33 -5.34
CA ALA A 332 -4.04 15.42 -6.47
C ALA A 332 -2.93 15.69 -7.51
N SER A 333 -2.63 16.96 -7.81
CA SER A 333 -1.52 17.33 -8.70
C SER A 333 -0.17 16.89 -8.17
N LEU A 334 0.05 16.99 -6.86
CA LEU A 334 1.28 16.53 -6.21
C LEU A 334 1.42 15.00 -6.27
N ILE A 335 0.35 14.24 -6.00
CA ILE A 335 0.35 12.77 -6.12
C ILE A 335 0.65 12.35 -7.56
N LYS A 336 0.16 13.12 -8.55
CA LYS A 336 0.43 12.88 -9.97
C LYS A 336 1.89 13.05 -10.38
N GLU A 337 2.74 13.67 -9.56
CA GLU A 337 4.19 13.70 -9.81
C GLU A 337 4.80 12.30 -9.67
N SER A 338 4.34 11.52 -8.69
CA SER A 338 4.73 10.10 -8.52
C SER A 338 3.85 9.13 -9.32
N TYR A 339 2.57 9.46 -9.53
CA TYR A 339 1.55 8.59 -10.13
C TYR A 339 0.71 9.34 -11.18
N PRO A 340 1.21 9.58 -12.41
CA PRO A 340 0.63 10.54 -13.38
C PRO A 340 -0.84 10.35 -13.82
N GLY A 341 -1.37 9.15 -13.67
CA GLY A 341 -2.73 8.71 -13.97
C GLY A 341 -3.63 8.64 -12.73
N TYR A 342 -3.12 9.00 -11.55
CA TYR A 342 -3.89 9.02 -10.31
C TYR A 342 -5.17 9.85 -10.45
N THR A 343 -6.26 9.30 -9.92
CA THR A 343 -7.54 9.98 -9.77
C THR A 343 -8.03 9.84 -8.34
N GLU A 344 -8.96 10.70 -7.91
CA GLU A 344 -9.47 10.69 -6.54
C GLU A 344 -10.29 9.43 -6.19
N TYR A 345 -10.62 8.61 -7.20
CA TYR A 345 -11.34 7.34 -7.06
C TYR A 345 -10.47 6.12 -7.39
N ASP A 346 -9.16 6.33 -7.54
CA ASP A 346 -8.20 5.27 -7.85
C ASP A 346 -7.87 4.46 -6.59
N ASP A 347 -7.82 3.13 -6.72
CA ASP A 347 -7.44 2.19 -5.65
C ASP A 347 -5.90 2.06 -5.59
N ASN A 348 -5.19 3.20 -5.64
CA ASN A 348 -3.74 3.20 -5.61
C ASN A 348 -3.23 2.68 -4.25
N PRO A 349 -2.44 1.58 -4.21
CA PRO A 349 -2.07 0.90 -2.96
C PRO A 349 -1.06 1.70 -2.11
N TYR A 350 -0.56 2.83 -2.62
CA TYR A 350 0.40 3.70 -1.95
C TYR A 350 -0.18 5.07 -1.58
N VAL A 351 -1.47 5.30 -1.80
CA VAL A 351 -2.16 6.54 -1.46
C VAL A 351 -3.24 6.25 -0.43
N PHE A 352 -3.01 6.71 0.79
CA PHE A 352 -3.90 6.54 1.93
C PHE A 352 -4.57 7.87 2.24
N ARG A 353 -5.88 7.99 2.07
CA ARG A 353 -6.63 9.22 2.38
C ARG A 353 -7.71 8.96 3.43
N THR A 354 -7.83 9.88 4.38
CA THR A 354 -8.96 9.93 5.33
C THR A 354 -9.38 11.36 5.61
N THR A 355 -10.60 11.53 6.09
CA THR A 355 -11.13 12.82 6.54
C THR A 355 -11.28 12.80 8.05
N ILE A 356 -10.65 13.78 8.71
CA ILE A 356 -10.77 13.97 10.14
C ILE A 356 -12.13 14.61 10.45
N TYR A 357 -12.86 13.99 11.37
CA TYR A 357 -14.11 14.50 11.92
C TYR A 357 -14.00 14.61 13.44
N ARG A 358 -14.99 15.22 14.09
CA ARG A 358 -14.95 15.57 15.52
C ARG A 358 -14.61 14.40 16.44
N ASP A 359 -15.19 13.23 16.17
CA ASP A 359 -15.03 12.03 16.99
C ASP A 359 -13.93 11.09 16.46
N TYR A 360 -13.19 11.51 15.42
CA TYR A 360 -12.07 10.73 14.89
C TYR A 360 -10.97 10.66 15.95
N SER A 361 -10.54 9.44 16.29
CA SER A 361 -9.72 9.20 17.46
C SER A 361 -8.34 8.61 17.10
N TYR A 362 -7.48 8.55 18.11
CA TYR A 362 -6.22 7.81 18.04
C TYR A 362 -6.42 6.36 17.58
N PHE A 363 -7.52 5.71 17.97
CA PHE A 363 -7.80 4.32 17.62
C PHE A 363 -8.19 4.12 16.16
N ASP A 364 -8.77 5.13 15.52
CA ASP A 364 -9.05 5.12 14.07
C ASP A 364 -7.77 5.36 13.26
N PHE A 365 -6.92 6.24 13.79
CA PHE A 365 -5.67 6.62 13.13
C PHE A 365 -4.61 5.53 13.20
N VAL A 366 -4.36 5.02 14.42
CA VAL A 366 -3.31 4.05 14.71
C VAL A 366 -3.82 2.61 14.59
N GLY A 367 -5.05 2.38 15.02
CA GLY A 367 -5.65 1.05 15.08
C GLY A 367 -6.10 0.68 16.48
N ASN A 368 -6.93 -0.36 16.54
CA ASN A 368 -7.54 -0.81 17.78
C ASN A 368 -7.58 -2.34 17.87
N ILE A 369 -7.68 -2.87 19.08
CA ILE A 369 -7.94 -4.29 19.30
C ILE A 369 -9.43 -4.54 19.10
N MET A 370 -9.77 -5.26 18.03
CA MET A 370 -11.15 -5.54 17.65
C MET A 370 -11.44 -7.05 17.73
N PRO A 371 -12.67 -7.46 18.03
CA PRO A 371 -13.07 -8.86 17.95
C PRO A 371 -13.16 -9.29 16.49
N VAL A 372 -12.27 -10.19 16.08
CA VAL A 372 -12.24 -10.82 14.75
C VAL A 372 -12.72 -12.25 14.88
N THR A 373 -13.72 -12.63 14.08
CA THR A 373 -14.23 -14.00 14.04
C THR A 373 -13.45 -14.80 13.00
N LYS A 374 -12.67 -15.79 13.45
CA LYS A 374 -11.99 -16.76 12.58
C LYS A 374 -12.54 -18.15 12.89
N GLU A 375 -13.05 -18.83 11.88
CA GLU A 375 -13.58 -20.21 12.02
C GLU A 375 -14.64 -20.38 13.13
N GLY A 376 -15.47 -19.34 13.35
CA GLY A 376 -16.52 -19.36 14.37
C GLY A 376 -16.02 -19.11 15.81
N LYS A 377 -14.72 -18.85 16.02
CA LYS A 377 -14.16 -18.41 17.30
C LYS A 377 -13.87 -16.91 17.26
N VAL A 378 -14.26 -16.21 18.32
CA VAL A 378 -13.92 -14.79 18.51
C VAL A 378 -12.50 -14.70 19.06
N SER A 379 -11.65 -13.98 18.35
CA SER A 379 -10.29 -13.62 18.75
C SER A 379 -10.17 -12.11 18.83
N TYR A 380 -9.38 -11.59 19.75
CA TYR A 380 -9.11 -10.15 19.83
C TYR A 380 -7.81 -9.88 19.10
N GLU A 381 -7.89 -9.21 17.95
CA GLU A 381 -6.74 -8.93 17.09
C GLU A 381 -6.59 -7.43 16.90
N PHE A 382 -5.35 -6.97 16.78
CA PHE A 382 -5.08 -5.59 16.44
C PHE A 382 -5.41 -5.35 14.96
N VAL A 383 -6.39 -4.47 14.72
CA VAL A 383 -6.75 -3.97 13.40
C VAL A 383 -6.04 -2.63 13.20
N PRO A 384 -5.07 -2.55 12.26
CA PRO A 384 -4.30 -1.34 12.04
C PRO A 384 -5.19 -0.21 11.49
N GLY A 385 -4.97 1.00 11.99
CA GLY A 385 -5.55 2.21 11.44
C GLY A 385 -4.81 2.68 10.19
N ILE A 386 -5.26 3.81 9.63
CA ILE A 386 -4.73 4.32 8.36
C ILE A 386 -3.25 4.70 8.45
N PHE A 387 -2.80 5.30 9.56
CA PHE A 387 -1.39 5.65 9.75
C PHE A 387 -0.51 4.41 9.79
N THR A 388 -0.92 3.41 10.59
CA THR A 388 -0.13 2.17 10.74
C THR A 388 -0.04 1.40 9.44
N THR A 389 -1.12 1.39 8.65
CA THR A 389 -1.14 0.77 7.31
C THR A 389 -0.22 1.51 6.34
N ALA A 390 -0.29 2.84 6.30
CA ALA A 390 0.60 3.67 5.48
C ALA A 390 2.07 3.52 5.88
N LEU A 391 2.36 3.51 7.18
CA LEU A 391 3.71 3.32 7.73
C LEU A 391 4.27 1.95 7.38
N CYS A 392 3.49 0.88 7.54
CA CYS A 392 3.88 -0.47 7.16
C CYS A 392 4.21 -0.54 5.67
N THR A 393 3.37 0.08 4.84
CA THR A 393 3.57 0.14 3.39
C THR A 393 4.85 0.88 3.04
N ALA A 394 5.08 2.06 3.63
CA ALA A 394 6.27 2.86 3.37
C ALA A 394 7.57 2.15 3.79
N LEU A 395 7.58 1.49 4.96
CA LEU A 395 8.73 0.72 5.43
C LEU A 395 9.01 -0.49 4.54
N ARG A 396 7.97 -1.14 4.01
CA ARG A 396 8.08 -2.28 3.09
C ARG A 396 8.67 -1.87 1.74
N THR A 397 8.39 -0.66 1.28
CA THR A 397 8.80 -0.16 -0.04
C THR A 397 9.95 0.84 -0.01
N GLN A 398 10.53 1.13 1.17
CA GLN A 398 11.56 2.16 1.32
C GLN A 398 12.81 1.92 0.46
N ASP A 399 13.23 0.67 0.31
CA ASP A 399 14.40 0.30 -0.50
C ASP A 399 14.12 0.34 -2.01
N ARG A 400 12.83 0.43 -2.37
CA ARG A 400 12.34 0.48 -3.75
C ARG A 400 12.03 1.90 -4.22
N ASN A 401 12.23 2.90 -3.35
CA ASN A 401 11.93 4.31 -3.61
C ASN A 401 10.50 4.53 -4.17
N ILE A 402 9.52 3.86 -3.57
CA ILE A 402 8.10 4.08 -3.87
C ILE A 402 7.55 5.09 -2.86
N ASP A 403 7.03 6.21 -3.37
CA ASP A 403 6.43 7.26 -2.54
C ASP A 403 5.08 6.82 -1.98
N VAL A 404 4.92 6.93 -0.66
CA VAL A 404 3.67 6.62 0.02
C VAL A 404 3.08 7.91 0.56
N TYR A 405 1.82 8.17 0.23
CA TYR A 405 1.12 9.38 0.62
C TYR A 405 0.08 9.08 1.68
N LEU A 406 0.12 9.79 2.81
CA LEU A 406 -0.93 9.84 3.82
C LEU A 406 -1.59 11.22 3.79
N ILE A 407 -2.83 11.27 3.33
CA ILE A 407 -3.63 12.48 3.20
C ILE A 407 -4.65 12.54 4.34
N LEU A 408 -4.59 13.61 5.12
CA LEU A 408 -5.48 13.90 6.24
C LEU A 408 -6.31 15.14 5.87
N GLU A 409 -7.51 14.92 5.39
CA GLU A 409 -8.43 16.01 5.06
C GLU A 409 -9.06 16.57 6.34
N GLU A 410 -9.34 17.88 6.35
CA GLU A 410 -10.12 18.54 7.40
C GLU A 410 -9.51 18.41 8.82
N MET A 411 -8.19 18.48 8.93
CA MET A 411 -7.48 18.26 10.20
C MET A 411 -7.98 19.17 11.32
N SER A 412 -8.38 20.40 11.03
CA SER A 412 -8.88 21.32 12.05
C SER A 412 -10.24 20.92 12.65
N ARG A 413 -10.93 19.90 12.14
CA ARG A 413 -12.22 19.45 12.70
C ARG A 413 -12.10 18.47 13.87
N GLY A 414 -10.92 17.88 14.07
CA GLY A 414 -10.63 16.94 15.15
C GLY A 414 -9.58 17.47 16.13
N ASP A 415 -9.43 16.81 17.28
CA ASP A 415 -8.31 17.09 18.18
C ASP A 415 -7.05 16.37 17.67
N ILE A 416 -6.30 17.07 16.81
CA ILE A 416 -5.12 16.50 16.14
C ILE A 416 -4.04 16.08 17.14
N ALA A 417 -3.89 16.78 18.26
CA ALA A 417 -2.90 16.41 19.27
C ALA A 417 -3.25 15.04 19.87
N SER A 418 -4.53 14.84 20.24
CA SER A 418 -5.01 13.57 20.75
C SER A 418 -5.00 12.45 19.70
N ILE A 419 -5.32 12.75 18.44
CA ILE A 419 -5.30 11.76 17.33
C ILE A 419 -3.88 11.23 17.09
N PHE A 420 -2.87 12.11 17.08
CA PHE A 420 -1.48 11.69 16.86
C PHE A 420 -0.85 11.06 18.10
N GLY A 421 -1.24 11.47 19.31
CA GLY A 421 -0.75 10.86 20.55
C GLY A 421 0.77 10.73 20.62
N ASP A 422 1.27 9.50 20.79
CA ASP A 422 2.70 9.20 20.86
C ASP A 422 3.42 9.24 19.50
N ILE A 423 2.71 9.09 18.38
CA ILE A 423 3.24 9.26 17.01
C ILE A 423 3.68 10.70 16.76
N PHE A 424 3.18 11.66 17.54
CA PHE A 424 3.50 13.07 17.39
C PHE A 424 5.01 13.35 17.37
N GLN A 425 5.81 12.56 18.08
CA GLN A 425 7.27 12.66 18.10
C GLN A 425 7.93 12.21 16.77
N LEU A 426 7.30 11.31 16.01
CA LEU A 426 7.83 10.82 14.73
C LEU A 426 7.81 11.88 13.62
N LEU A 427 7.00 12.92 13.79
CA LEU A 427 6.86 13.99 12.80
C LEU A 427 8.11 14.89 12.74
N ASP A 428 8.97 14.90 13.75
CA ASP A 428 10.24 15.61 13.67
C ASP A 428 11.16 14.90 12.65
N ARG A 429 11.37 15.49 11.46
CA ARG A 429 12.19 14.91 10.39
C ARG A 429 13.64 15.40 10.42
N ASN A 430 14.58 14.51 10.13
CA ASN A 430 16.00 14.85 9.95
C ASN A 430 16.30 15.27 8.48
N ALA A 431 17.55 15.60 8.18
CA ALA A 431 17.97 16.03 6.83
C ALA A 431 17.72 14.97 5.73
N ASP A 432 17.75 13.68 6.09
CA ASP A 432 17.44 12.57 5.18
C ASP A 432 15.93 12.31 5.05
N GLY A 433 15.12 13.04 5.80
CA GLY A 433 13.67 12.95 5.80
C GLY A 433 13.05 11.85 6.65
N LYS A 434 13.86 11.10 7.40
CA LYS A 434 13.39 10.10 8.37
C LYS A 434 13.04 10.78 9.69
N SER A 435 12.24 10.13 10.53
CA SER A 435 12.04 10.61 11.90
C SER A 435 13.38 10.73 12.63
N MET A 436 13.61 11.89 13.26
CA MET A 436 14.78 12.14 14.09
C MET A 436 14.77 11.29 15.36
N TYR A 437 13.58 11.01 15.88
CA TYR A 437 13.38 10.17 17.06
C TYR A 437 12.48 8.99 16.73
N GLY A 438 12.74 7.85 17.36
CA GLY A 438 11.89 6.68 17.27
C GLY A 438 11.06 6.48 18.54
N ILE A 439 9.88 5.89 18.39
CA ILE A 439 8.94 5.63 19.49
C ILE A 439 8.86 4.13 19.83
N ASN A 440 8.27 3.86 21.00
CA ASN A 440 7.87 2.53 21.43
C ASN A 440 6.35 2.47 21.53
N ASN A 441 5.69 1.96 20.50
CA ASN A 441 4.26 1.67 20.54
C ASN A 441 4.06 0.16 20.33
N LYS A 442 3.53 -0.55 21.33
CA LYS A 442 3.45 -2.02 21.31
C LYS A 442 2.64 -2.53 20.12
N SER A 443 1.46 -1.97 19.89
CA SER A 443 0.54 -2.44 18.85
C SER A 443 1.10 -2.24 17.44
N ILE A 444 1.64 -1.05 17.18
CA ILE A 444 2.32 -0.76 15.90
C ILE A 444 3.53 -1.67 15.75
N TYR A 445 4.37 -1.79 16.78
CA TYR A 445 5.59 -2.59 16.73
C TYR A 445 5.30 -4.07 16.43
N GLU A 446 4.35 -4.68 17.13
CA GLU A 446 3.96 -6.08 16.89
C GLU A 446 3.41 -6.25 15.47
N TYR A 447 2.56 -5.33 15.00
CA TYR A 447 2.04 -5.36 13.64
C TYR A 447 3.15 -5.26 12.58
N LEU A 448 4.10 -4.32 12.73
CA LEU A 448 5.22 -4.15 11.79
C LEU A 448 6.19 -5.34 11.81
N ILE A 449 6.42 -5.97 12.97
CA ILE A 449 7.23 -7.19 13.09
C ILE A 449 6.55 -8.37 12.39
N LEU A 450 5.24 -8.56 12.61
CA LEU A 450 4.46 -9.63 11.98
C LEU A 450 4.43 -9.50 10.46
N ASN A 451 4.45 -8.27 9.95
CA ASN A 451 4.56 -7.98 8.51
C ASN A 451 6.00 -7.99 7.99
N GLY A 452 7.00 -8.25 8.84
CA GLY A 452 8.40 -8.37 8.46
C GLY A 452 9.07 -7.08 7.99
N VAL A 453 8.48 -5.91 8.27
CA VAL A 453 8.99 -4.61 7.79
C VAL A 453 9.94 -3.93 8.77
N ILE A 454 9.97 -4.39 10.03
CA ILE A 454 11.00 -4.03 11.02
C ILE A 454 11.55 -5.27 11.71
N LYS A 455 12.75 -5.16 12.30
CA LYS A 455 13.37 -6.24 13.08
C LYS A 455 13.13 -6.05 14.57
N ALA A 456 13.15 -7.16 15.32
CA ALA A 456 13.02 -7.09 16.76
C ALA A 456 14.10 -6.19 17.38
N GLY A 457 13.71 -5.38 18.38
CA GLY A 457 14.58 -4.43 19.06
C GLY A 457 14.76 -3.08 18.33
N HIS A 458 14.22 -2.91 17.13
CA HIS A 458 14.28 -1.63 16.42
C HIS A 458 13.12 -0.72 16.83
N LYS A 459 13.39 0.59 16.90
CA LYS A 459 12.36 1.61 17.16
C LYS A 459 11.48 1.80 15.93
N ILE A 460 10.24 2.24 16.17
CA ILE A 460 9.37 2.70 15.10
C ILE A 460 9.84 4.09 14.67
N ILE A 461 10.04 4.29 13.37
CA ILE A 461 10.35 5.58 12.75
C ILE A 461 9.54 5.73 11.47
N ILE A 462 9.25 6.96 11.06
CA ILE A 462 8.68 7.22 9.73
C ILE A 462 9.84 7.31 8.72
N PRO A 463 9.82 6.52 7.62
CA PRO A 463 10.84 6.60 6.58
C PRO A 463 10.66 7.85 5.70
N SER A 464 11.65 8.14 4.86
CA SER A 464 11.69 9.33 4.01
C SER A 464 10.69 9.30 2.85
N ASN A 465 10.24 8.11 2.44
CA ASN A 465 9.24 7.91 1.40
C ASN A 465 7.79 7.97 1.91
N LEU A 466 7.55 8.24 3.21
CA LEU A 466 6.19 8.50 3.72
C LEU A 466 5.93 10.00 3.83
N HIS A 467 5.15 10.50 2.88
CA HIS A 467 4.66 11.87 2.78
C HIS A 467 3.36 12.03 3.57
N ILE A 468 3.25 13.06 4.40
CA ILE A 468 2.06 13.35 5.20
C ILE A 468 1.53 14.72 4.81
N ILE A 469 0.31 14.76 4.28
CA ILE A 469 -0.29 15.97 3.73
C ILE A 469 -1.61 16.21 4.43
N GLY A 470 -1.77 17.40 5.01
CA GLY A 470 -2.99 17.82 5.69
C GLY A 470 -3.73 18.90 4.92
N THR A 471 -5.05 18.96 5.06
CA THR A 471 -5.84 20.16 4.76
C THR A 471 -6.42 20.75 6.03
N VAL A 472 -6.45 22.07 6.10
CA VAL A 472 -6.94 22.84 7.25
C VAL A 472 -7.95 23.85 6.74
N ASN A 473 -9.15 23.82 7.29
CA ASN A 473 -10.14 24.85 7.06
C ASN A 473 -9.95 25.96 8.10
N THR A 474 -9.82 27.19 7.60
CA THR A 474 -9.66 28.41 8.41
C THR A 474 -10.96 29.17 8.60
N SER A 475 -12.00 28.84 7.84
CA SER A 475 -13.25 29.60 7.73
C SER A 475 -14.41 29.10 8.60
N ASP A 476 -14.31 27.86 9.06
CA ASP A 476 -15.40 27.15 9.74
C ASP A 476 -15.44 27.54 11.23
N GLN A 477 -16.61 27.96 11.73
CA GLN A 477 -16.80 28.45 13.11
C GLN A 477 -16.58 27.38 14.21
N ASN A 478 -16.41 26.11 13.85
CA ASN A 478 -16.32 24.97 14.78
C ASN A 478 -15.03 24.14 14.60
N VAL A 479 -13.95 24.80 14.19
CA VAL A 479 -12.64 24.15 14.02
C VAL A 479 -11.73 24.40 15.21
N ASN A 480 -10.98 23.37 15.58
CA ASN A 480 -9.92 23.43 16.57
C ASN A 480 -8.72 24.21 16.02
N VAL A 481 -8.13 25.02 16.88
CA VAL A 481 -6.87 25.71 16.57
C VAL A 481 -5.76 24.68 16.53
N ILE A 482 -5.01 24.64 15.42
CA ILE A 482 -3.84 23.78 15.30
C ILE A 482 -2.73 24.29 16.23
N ASP A 483 -2.26 23.42 17.13
CA ASP A 483 -1.20 23.72 18.09
C ASP A 483 0.08 24.17 17.37
N THR A 484 0.75 25.16 17.96
CA THR A 484 2.11 25.60 17.63
C THR A 484 3.12 24.47 17.44
N ALA A 485 2.98 23.35 18.16
CA ALA A 485 3.86 22.21 18.01
C ALA A 485 3.69 21.51 16.65
N PHE A 486 2.49 21.50 16.05
CA PHE A 486 2.29 21.07 14.66
C PHE A 486 2.86 22.09 13.68
N LYS A 487 2.72 23.39 13.96
CA LYS A 487 3.31 24.48 13.14
C LYS A 487 4.82 24.42 13.02
N ARG A 488 5.50 23.78 13.97
CA ARG A 488 6.95 23.55 13.93
C ARG A 488 7.36 22.34 13.09
N ARG A 489 6.45 21.39 12.87
CA ARG A 489 6.74 20.08 12.26
C ARG A 489 6.18 19.95 10.85
N PHE A 490 5.09 20.64 10.57
CA PHE A 490 4.54 20.75 9.24
C PHE A 490 4.92 22.09 8.63
N ASP A 491 5.23 22.08 7.35
CA ASP A 491 5.21 23.30 6.55
C ASP A 491 3.76 23.75 6.40
N PHE A 492 3.50 25.05 6.56
CA PHE A 492 2.18 25.63 6.34
C PHE A 492 2.18 26.37 5.01
N LYS A 493 1.40 25.87 4.05
CA LYS A 493 1.26 26.48 2.73
C LYS A 493 -0.12 27.08 2.55
N TYR A 494 -0.16 28.40 2.44
CA TYR A 494 -1.37 29.12 2.08
C TYR A 494 -1.73 28.83 0.62
N ILE A 495 -2.98 28.48 0.38
CA ILE A 495 -3.57 28.40 -0.96
C ILE A 495 -4.60 29.51 -1.06
N GLY A 496 -4.20 30.57 -1.77
CA GLY A 496 -5.00 31.77 -1.98
C GLY A 496 -6.17 31.55 -2.93
N VAL A 497 -6.92 32.63 -3.14
CA VAL A 497 -8.11 32.66 -4.01
C VAL A 497 -7.77 33.05 -5.44
N ASP A 498 -6.50 33.24 -5.78
CA ASP A 498 -6.07 33.67 -7.10
C ASP A 498 -6.52 32.67 -8.19
N PRO A 499 -6.85 33.14 -9.40
CA PRO A 499 -7.18 32.28 -10.51
C PRO A 499 -6.02 31.33 -10.82
N ILE A 500 -6.34 30.06 -11.06
CA ILE A 500 -5.34 29.02 -11.37
C ILE A 500 -5.24 28.91 -12.89
N PRO A 501 -4.14 29.32 -13.53
CA PRO A 501 -3.99 29.21 -14.98
C PRO A 501 -3.86 27.74 -15.37
N VAL A 502 -4.48 27.35 -16.50
CA VAL A 502 -4.34 26.02 -17.09
C VAL A 502 -2.90 25.79 -17.56
N ASN A 503 -2.29 26.82 -18.15
CA ASN A 503 -0.90 26.82 -18.58
C ASN A 503 -0.08 27.80 -17.72
N PRO A 504 0.92 27.32 -16.97
CA PRO A 504 1.76 28.20 -16.13
C PRO A 504 2.63 29.18 -16.94
N ILE A 505 2.83 28.90 -18.23
CA ILE A 505 3.62 29.73 -19.14
C ILE A 505 2.63 30.44 -20.08
N PRO A 506 2.53 31.78 -20.04
CA PRO A 506 1.73 32.55 -20.97
C PRO A 506 2.16 32.21 -22.40
N VAL A 507 1.22 31.81 -23.24
CA VAL A 507 1.45 31.66 -24.67
C VAL A 507 1.03 32.96 -25.32
N ASP A 508 1.98 33.70 -25.89
CA ASP A 508 1.71 34.98 -26.56
C ASP A 508 0.51 34.85 -27.52
N GLY A 509 -0.49 35.70 -27.31
CA GLY A 509 -1.66 35.82 -28.20
C GLY A 509 -2.82 34.84 -27.94
N LYS A 510 -2.86 34.15 -26.79
CA LYS A 510 -4.06 33.41 -26.33
C LYS A 510 -4.63 34.04 -25.05
N ASP A 511 -5.96 34.04 -24.93
CA ASP A 511 -6.65 34.41 -23.70
C ASP A 511 -6.19 33.50 -22.54
N ASP A 512 -6.05 34.07 -21.35
CA ASP A 512 -5.67 33.31 -20.16
C ASP A 512 -6.76 32.29 -19.82
N GLU A 513 -6.48 31.01 -20.08
CA GLU A 513 -7.41 29.93 -19.73
C GLU A 513 -7.22 29.56 -18.25
N TYR A 514 -8.29 29.62 -17.47
CA TYR A 514 -8.28 29.32 -16.04
C TYR A 514 -8.98 28.00 -15.73
N VAL A 515 -8.45 27.28 -14.74
CA VAL A 515 -9.05 26.03 -14.24
C VAL A 515 -10.41 26.33 -13.61
N ASN A 516 -11.42 25.53 -13.98
CA ASN A 516 -12.79 25.61 -13.46
C ASN A 516 -13.47 26.97 -13.71
N ASN A 517 -13.22 27.56 -14.87
CA ASN A 517 -13.91 28.77 -15.33
C ASN A 517 -15.10 28.42 -16.23
N PHE A 518 -16.22 29.13 -16.05
CA PHE A 518 -17.47 28.90 -16.79
C PHE A 518 -18.39 30.12 -16.70
N ASP A 519 -19.34 30.20 -17.63
CA ASP A 519 -20.33 31.27 -17.70
C ASP A 519 -21.54 31.02 -16.79
N ILE A 520 -22.06 32.10 -16.21
CA ILE A 520 -23.24 32.10 -15.36
C ILE A 520 -24.25 33.13 -15.86
N LYS A 521 -25.41 32.67 -16.30
CA LYS A 521 -26.52 33.53 -16.74
C LYS A 521 -27.31 34.06 -15.53
N PHE A 522 -26.93 35.24 -15.04
CA PHE A 522 -27.57 35.88 -13.89
C PHE A 522 -28.99 36.36 -14.25
N THR A 523 -29.11 37.11 -15.34
CA THR A 523 -30.39 37.65 -15.85
C THR A 523 -30.64 37.16 -17.28
N ASN A 524 -31.65 37.70 -17.96
CA ASN A 524 -31.87 37.41 -19.38
C ASN A 524 -30.83 38.08 -20.29
N SER A 525 -30.16 39.14 -19.83
CA SER A 525 -29.14 39.89 -20.58
C SER A 525 -27.73 39.68 -20.03
N ASP A 526 -27.59 39.47 -18.74
CA ASP A 526 -26.30 39.55 -18.05
C ASP A 526 -25.74 38.15 -17.81
N THR A 527 -24.55 37.93 -18.35
CA THR A 527 -23.75 36.72 -18.15
C THR A 527 -22.43 37.13 -17.48
N TYR A 528 -22.08 36.43 -16.42
CA TYR A 528 -20.85 36.65 -15.68
C TYR A 528 -19.93 35.44 -15.83
N GLU A 529 -18.67 35.71 -16.10
CA GLU A 529 -17.58 34.73 -16.05
C GLU A 529 -17.27 34.43 -14.58
N TRP A 530 -17.29 33.15 -14.19
CA TRP A 530 -17.12 32.75 -12.80
C TRP A 530 -15.81 33.29 -12.20
N VAL A 531 -14.69 33.20 -12.93
CA VAL A 531 -13.38 33.66 -12.46
C VAL A 531 -13.37 35.13 -12.08
N LYS A 532 -13.94 35.98 -12.94
CA LYS A 532 -14.03 37.42 -12.67
C LYS A 532 -15.04 37.73 -11.57
N LEU A 533 -16.15 37.01 -11.52
CA LEU A 533 -17.21 37.25 -10.54
C LEU A 533 -16.75 36.99 -9.11
N TYR A 534 -16.12 35.85 -8.84
CA TYR A 534 -15.70 35.56 -7.46
C TYR A 534 -14.54 36.48 -7.03
N GLN A 535 -13.68 36.91 -7.96
CA GLN A 535 -12.64 37.92 -7.70
C GLN A 535 -13.25 39.28 -7.33
N ALA A 536 -14.24 39.74 -8.09
CA ALA A 536 -14.97 40.97 -7.77
C ALA A 536 -15.65 40.88 -6.39
N ILE A 537 -16.32 39.76 -6.09
CA ILE A 537 -16.92 39.52 -4.77
C ILE A 537 -15.85 39.55 -3.67
N ASN A 538 -14.71 38.86 -3.87
CA ASN A 538 -13.62 38.81 -2.91
C ASN A 538 -13.01 40.19 -2.63
N HIS A 539 -12.91 41.06 -3.63
CA HIS A 539 -12.50 42.44 -3.45
C HIS A 539 -13.43 43.17 -2.48
N ILE A 540 -14.75 43.05 -2.66
CA ILE A 540 -15.75 43.67 -1.78
C ILE A 540 -15.71 43.05 -0.37
N ILE A 541 -15.51 41.73 -0.24
CA ILE A 541 -15.36 41.05 1.06
C ILE A 541 -14.24 41.66 1.90
N ILE A 542 -13.08 41.93 1.29
CA ILE A 542 -11.91 42.44 2.01
C ILE A 542 -11.99 43.97 2.21
N HIS A 543 -12.26 44.72 1.15
CA HIS A 543 -12.08 46.18 1.16
C HIS A 543 -13.30 46.94 1.66
N ASP A 544 -14.50 46.48 1.31
CA ASP A 544 -15.73 47.21 1.62
C ASP A 544 -16.39 46.64 2.89
N LEU A 545 -16.46 45.30 2.99
CA LEU A 545 -17.05 44.61 4.14
C LEU A 545 -16.07 44.45 5.32
N GLY A 546 -14.77 44.62 5.10
CA GLY A 546 -13.73 44.54 6.12
C GLY A 546 -13.62 43.15 6.79
N LEU A 547 -13.96 42.09 6.06
CA LEU A 547 -13.92 40.71 6.56
C LEU A 547 -12.54 40.08 6.33
N ALA A 548 -12.26 38.99 7.06
CA ALA A 548 -11.00 38.27 6.94
C ALA A 548 -10.95 37.38 5.69
N GLU A 549 -9.72 37.04 5.24
CA GLU A 549 -9.45 36.29 4.01
C GLU A 549 -10.09 34.89 3.98
N ASP A 550 -10.34 34.28 5.13
CA ASP A 550 -11.02 32.98 5.23
C ASP A 550 -12.47 33.04 4.71
N LYS A 551 -13.08 34.23 4.62
CA LYS A 551 -14.42 34.42 4.07
C LYS A 551 -14.47 34.52 2.55
N GLN A 552 -13.33 34.64 1.89
CA GLN A 552 -13.26 34.72 0.44
C GLN A 552 -13.68 33.40 -0.24
N LEU A 553 -13.93 33.48 -1.54
CA LEU A 553 -14.31 32.38 -2.41
C LEU A 553 -13.11 31.95 -3.25
N GLY A 554 -12.79 30.66 -3.25
CA GLY A 554 -11.82 30.12 -4.20
C GLY A 554 -12.46 29.62 -5.52
N PRO A 555 -11.64 29.34 -6.54
CA PRO A 555 -12.09 28.93 -7.87
C PRO A 555 -13.01 27.70 -7.89
N PHE A 556 -12.82 26.74 -6.96
CA PHE A 556 -13.61 25.52 -6.86
C PHE A 556 -14.81 25.62 -5.89
N PHE A 557 -15.15 26.83 -5.41
CA PHE A 557 -16.34 27.01 -4.57
C PHE A 557 -17.61 26.55 -5.30
N LEU A 558 -17.71 26.93 -6.58
CA LEU A 558 -18.64 26.33 -7.54
C LEU A 558 -17.87 25.41 -8.50
N LYS A 559 -18.55 24.46 -9.12
CA LYS A 559 -17.96 23.55 -10.11
C LYS A 559 -18.72 23.66 -11.42
N ASP A 560 -18.02 23.69 -12.54
CA ASP A 560 -18.66 23.67 -13.85
C ASP A 560 -19.50 22.40 -14.02
N LYS A 561 -20.81 22.57 -14.25
CA LYS A 561 -21.76 21.49 -14.53
C LYS A 561 -21.89 21.22 -16.03
N ARG A 562 -21.20 21.98 -16.88
CA ARG A 562 -21.33 21.96 -18.34
C ARG A 562 -22.75 22.23 -18.82
N ASP A 563 -23.55 22.88 -17.98
CA ASP A 563 -24.93 23.25 -18.21
C ASP A 563 -25.23 24.58 -17.51
N ASN A 564 -25.77 25.53 -18.28
CA ASN A 564 -25.95 26.90 -17.81
C ASN A 564 -27.02 27.00 -16.71
N ASP A 565 -28.08 26.21 -16.79
CA ASP A 565 -29.16 26.24 -15.80
C ASP A 565 -28.69 25.59 -14.49
N ALA A 566 -27.95 24.48 -14.57
CA ALA A 566 -27.32 23.84 -13.41
C ALA A 566 -26.24 24.73 -12.76
N ASN A 567 -25.44 25.46 -13.55
CA ASN A 567 -24.48 26.44 -13.03
C ASN A 567 -25.18 27.56 -12.26
N ARG A 568 -26.32 28.03 -12.79
CA ARG A 568 -27.15 29.04 -12.14
C ARG A 568 -27.83 28.54 -10.86
N ASP A 569 -28.31 27.30 -10.84
CA ASP A 569 -28.90 26.70 -9.65
C ASP A 569 -27.89 26.57 -8.51
N GLN A 570 -26.63 26.24 -8.81
CA GLN A 570 -25.58 26.26 -7.79
C GLN A 570 -25.33 27.66 -7.20
N VAL A 571 -25.47 28.73 -7.99
CA VAL A 571 -25.41 30.09 -7.44
C VAL A 571 -26.55 30.29 -6.44
N ALA A 572 -27.79 29.98 -6.83
CA ALA A 572 -28.96 30.17 -5.97
C ALA A 572 -28.87 29.37 -4.66
N ASP A 573 -28.52 28.09 -4.76
CA ASP A 573 -28.69 27.13 -3.67
C ASP A 573 -27.45 27.03 -2.78
N LYS A 574 -26.26 27.39 -3.31
CA LYS A 574 -24.98 27.29 -2.58
C LYS A 574 -24.33 28.64 -2.35
N LEU A 575 -24.08 29.41 -3.42
CA LEU A 575 -23.33 30.67 -3.31
C LEU A 575 -24.10 31.72 -2.51
N LEU A 576 -25.37 31.97 -2.86
CA LEU A 576 -26.16 32.98 -2.18
C LEU A 576 -26.40 32.64 -0.71
N HIS A 577 -26.53 31.36 -0.38
CA HIS A 577 -26.67 30.94 1.01
C HIS A 577 -25.43 31.29 1.84
N TYR A 578 -24.24 30.97 1.32
CA TYR A 578 -22.97 31.31 1.96
C TYR A 578 -22.77 32.83 2.05
N LEU A 579 -22.90 33.55 0.94
CA LEU A 579 -22.72 35.00 0.92
C LEU A 579 -23.69 35.71 1.86
N TRP A 580 -24.93 35.22 2.01
CA TRP A 580 -25.88 35.81 2.94
C TRP A 580 -25.53 35.50 4.40
N GLN A 581 -25.32 34.22 4.74
CA GLN A 581 -25.17 33.79 6.14
C GLN A 581 -23.78 34.05 6.71
N ASP A 582 -22.74 33.76 5.94
CA ASP A 582 -21.36 33.70 6.41
C ASP A 582 -20.54 34.94 6.07
N VAL A 583 -21.07 35.83 5.21
CA VAL A 583 -20.38 37.03 4.72
C VAL A 583 -21.19 38.29 5.03
N GLU A 584 -22.34 38.48 4.39
CA GLU A 584 -23.18 39.69 4.53
C GLU A 584 -23.61 39.92 5.98
N ARG A 585 -24.17 38.90 6.64
CA ARG A 585 -24.70 39.02 8.02
C ARG A 585 -23.64 39.20 9.10
N VAL A 586 -22.37 38.89 8.81
CA VAL A 586 -21.27 39.02 9.77
C VAL A 586 -20.49 40.33 9.58
N SER A 587 -20.75 41.08 8.50
CA SER A 587 -20.20 42.42 8.32
C SER A 587 -20.92 43.42 9.21
N TYR A 588 -20.16 44.34 9.81
CA TYR A 588 -20.68 45.47 10.58
C TYR A 588 -20.53 46.81 9.84
N THR A 589 -20.11 46.75 8.58
CA THR A 589 -19.99 47.93 7.72
C THR A 589 -21.33 48.30 7.11
N GLY A 590 -21.44 49.51 6.54
CA GLY A 590 -22.62 49.91 5.76
C GLY A 590 -22.61 49.41 4.31
N ALA A 591 -21.59 48.66 3.90
CA ALA A 591 -21.47 48.11 2.55
C ALA A 591 -22.26 46.80 2.42
N SER A 592 -22.64 46.45 1.19
CA SER A 592 -23.45 45.27 0.87
C SER A 592 -22.98 44.63 -0.43
N LEU A 593 -22.98 43.30 -0.47
CA LEU A 593 -22.77 42.54 -1.72
C LEU A 593 -23.99 42.60 -2.65
N PHE A 594 -25.15 42.89 -2.08
CA PHE A 594 -26.44 42.82 -2.74
C PHE A 594 -27.06 44.19 -2.96
N ASP A 595 -27.95 44.26 -3.94
CA ASP A 595 -28.75 45.46 -4.24
C ASP A 595 -29.51 45.96 -3.00
N ASP A 596 -29.54 47.28 -2.79
CA ASP A 596 -30.14 47.92 -1.61
C ASP A 596 -31.62 47.56 -1.40
N SER A 597 -32.32 47.13 -2.45
CA SER A 597 -33.71 46.67 -2.35
C SER A 597 -33.86 45.34 -1.61
N ILE A 598 -32.79 44.54 -1.49
CA ILE A 598 -32.81 43.20 -0.90
C ILE A 598 -32.64 43.30 0.62
N LYS A 599 -33.65 42.87 1.38
CA LYS A 599 -33.65 42.95 2.85
C LYS A 599 -33.71 41.60 3.57
N SER A 600 -33.87 40.51 2.82
CA SER A 600 -33.91 39.15 3.38
C SER A 600 -33.39 38.12 2.40
N PHE A 601 -32.93 36.97 2.92
CA PHE A 601 -32.49 35.85 2.09
C PHE A 601 -33.59 35.34 1.15
N SER A 602 -34.85 35.28 1.63
CA SER A 602 -35.99 34.85 0.80
C SER A 602 -36.19 35.80 -0.40
N GLN A 603 -36.05 37.11 -0.17
CA GLN A 603 -36.11 38.11 -1.23
C GLN A 603 -34.92 38.00 -2.19
N LEU A 604 -33.70 37.81 -1.68
CA LEU A 604 -32.51 37.57 -2.50
C LEU A 604 -32.72 36.36 -3.43
N TYR A 605 -33.10 35.23 -2.85
CA TYR A 605 -33.28 33.97 -3.56
C TYR A 605 -34.39 34.06 -4.63
N SER A 606 -35.54 34.61 -4.28
CA SER A 606 -36.66 34.78 -5.22
C SER A 606 -36.36 35.79 -6.34
N THR A 607 -35.64 36.88 -6.03
CA THR A 607 -35.24 37.90 -7.02
C THR A 607 -34.26 37.28 -8.01
N PHE A 608 -33.29 36.51 -7.52
CA PHE A 608 -32.39 35.73 -8.37
C PHE A 608 -33.17 34.72 -9.20
N LYS A 609 -34.03 33.86 -8.64
CA LYS A 609 -34.81 32.88 -9.44
C LYS A 609 -35.67 33.54 -10.54
N ASN A 610 -36.15 34.76 -10.32
CA ASN A 610 -36.88 35.56 -11.33
C ASN A 610 -35.98 36.26 -12.37
N LYS A 611 -34.70 35.91 -12.46
CA LYS A 611 -33.72 36.44 -13.42
C LYS A 611 -33.54 37.96 -13.36
N LYS A 612 -33.66 38.52 -12.15
CA LYS A 612 -33.37 39.94 -11.88
C LYS A 612 -31.99 40.09 -11.27
N ASN A 613 -31.41 41.28 -11.43
CA ASN A 613 -30.15 41.61 -10.79
C ASN A 613 -30.30 41.55 -9.26
N ILE A 614 -29.27 41.00 -8.62
CA ILE A 614 -29.15 40.92 -7.16
C ILE A 614 -27.87 41.56 -6.63
N LEU A 615 -26.89 41.85 -7.49
CA LEU A 615 -25.58 42.35 -7.09
C LEU A 615 -25.64 43.87 -6.90
N SER A 616 -24.90 44.37 -5.90
CA SER A 616 -24.71 45.80 -5.70
C SER A 616 -23.92 46.44 -6.84
N GLU A 617 -24.02 47.77 -6.98
CA GLU A 617 -23.24 48.51 -7.99
C GLU A 617 -21.73 48.38 -7.75
N SER A 618 -21.28 48.30 -6.50
CA SER A 618 -19.87 48.08 -6.16
C SER A 618 -19.34 46.76 -6.72
N VAL A 619 -20.10 45.66 -6.60
CA VAL A 619 -19.70 44.36 -7.16
C VAL A 619 -19.63 44.43 -8.70
N LYS A 620 -20.60 45.08 -9.35
CA LYS A 620 -20.61 45.22 -10.82
C LYS A 620 -19.44 46.07 -11.32
N GLN A 621 -19.12 47.16 -10.62
CA GLN A 621 -17.98 48.01 -10.95
C GLN A 621 -16.66 47.24 -10.77
N ALA A 622 -16.51 46.51 -9.67
CA ALA A 622 -15.34 45.67 -9.44
C ALA A 622 -15.19 44.60 -10.54
N TYR A 623 -16.29 43.99 -10.97
CA TYR A 623 -16.30 43.04 -12.09
C TYR A 623 -15.91 43.69 -13.42
N GLY A 624 -16.44 44.89 -13.72
CA GLY A 624 -16.14 45.59 -14.97
C GLY A 624 -14.69 46.07 -15.10
N ASN A 625 -13.94 46.10 -14.00
CA ASN A 625 -12.51 46.43 -13.98
C ASN A 625 -11.60 45.21 -14.25
N LEU A 626 -12.16 43.99 -14.33
CA LEU A 626 -11.47 42.72 -14.61
C LEU A 626 -11.76 42.25 -16.03
#